data_AF-A0A0D6E4K5-F1
#
_entry.id   AF-A0A0D6E4K5-F1
#
_cell.length_a   1.000
_cell.length_b   1.000
_cell.length_c   1.000
_cell.angle_alpha   90.00
_cell.angle_beta   90.00
_cell.angle_gamma   90.00
#
_symmetry.space_group_name_H-M   'P 1'
#
loop_
_entity.id
_entity.type
_entity.pdbx_description
1 polymer ?
#
loop_
_entity_poly.entity_id
_entity_poly.type
_entity_poly.pdbx_seq_one_letter_code
_entity_poly.pdbx_strand_id
1 'polypeptide(L)'
;MKCTACQQGNLVPSFLDALFRSHTCNNCGGNWILIEDYISWKERHPEHVFDDTGVESVEAEDTVGALICPVTGGIMSKFRIAKDNAHRIDYSARVGGVWLNKGEWEMLIAEGLAGNLNSILTDSWQKRIRQEKTSDTFEQLYRSKFGDADYQKACDVREWLHNHSQKADLRAFLMAENPYSAVE
;
A
#
# COMPACT_ATOMS: atom_id res chain seq x y z
N MET A 1 22.34 -12.14 -14.24
CA MET A 1 22.35 -10.66 -14.40
C MET A 1 23.05 -10.03 -13.19
N LYS A 2 23.71 -8.87 -13.30
CA LYS A 2 24.20 -8.18 -12.09
C LYS A 2 23.03 -7.70 -11.23
N CYS A 3 23.17 -7.76 -9.91
CA CYS A 3 22.19 -7.21 -8.99
C CYS A 3 22.30 -5.68 -8.98
N THR A 4 21.22 -4.98 -9.34
CA THR A 4 21.18 -3.51 -9.37
C THR A 4 20.96 -2.87 -8.01
N ALA A 5 20.49 -3.64 -7.02
CA ALA A 5 20.33 -3.17 -5.64
C ALA A 5 21.66 -3.07 -4.89
N CYS A 6 22.41 -4.18 -4.77
CA CYS A 6 23.69 -4.16 -4.06
C CYS A 6 24.93 -3.91 -4.94
N GLN A 7 24.80 -4.02 -6.27
CA GLN A 7 25.86 -3.84 -7.27
C GLN A 7 27.08 -4.78 -7.14
N GLN A 8 27.09 -5.66 -6.14
CA GLN A 8 28.18 -6.60 -5.84
C GLN A 8 27.85 -8.02 -6.29
N GLY A 9 26.60 -8.45 -6.14
CA GLY A 9 26.16 -9.81 -6.44
C GLY A 9 25.60 -10.01 -7.86
N ASN A 10 25.28 -11.26 -8.15
CA ASN A 10 24.57 -11.69 -9.35
C ASN A 10 23.20 -12.27 -8.99
N LEU A 11 22.22 -12.00 -9.82
CA LEU A 11 20.90 -12.62 -9.80
C LEU A 11 21.03 -14.02 -10.43
N VAL A 12 20.84 -15.05 -9.61
CA VAL A 12 20.89 -16.46 -10.00
C VAL A 12 19.49 -17.06 -10.01
N PRO A 13 19.13 -17.93 -10.97
CA PRO A 13 17.81 -18.57 -11.00
C PRO A 13 17.50 -19.33 -9.71
N SER A 14 16.28 -19.18 -9.22
CA SER A 14 15.82 -19.70 -7.93
C SER A 14 14.28 -19.79 -7.89
N PHE A 15 13.74 -20.17 -6.73
CA PHE A 15 12.32 -20.07 -6.43
C PHE A 15 12.14 -19.27 -5.14
N LEU A 16 11.16 -18.35 -5.13
CA LEU A 16 10.80 -17.64 -3.92
C LEU A 16 9.93 -18.56 -3.07
N ASP A 17 10.39 -18.87 -1.86
CA ASP A 17 9.72 -19.77 -0.91
C ASP A 17 9.36 -21.16 -1.49
N ALA A 18 10.17 -21.64 -2.45
CA ALA A 18 9.88 -22.84 -3.24
C ALA A 18 8.54 -22.81 -4.02
N LEU A 19 7.91 -21.64 -4.17
CA LEU A 19 6.61 -21.48 -4.80
C LEU A 19 6.73 -21.18 -6.30
N PHE A 20 7.28 -20.02 -6.64
CA PHE A 20 7.36 -19.52 -8.01
C PHE A 20 8.75 -19.02 -8.37
N ARG A 21 9.01 -18.92 -9.67
CA ARG A 21 10.33 -18.58 -10.20
C ARG A 21 10.77 -17.20 -9.73
N SER A 22 12.03 -17.13 -9.33
CA SER A 22 12.71 -15.90 -8.96
C SER A 22 14.15 -15.92 -9.46
N HIS A 23 14.80 -14.78 -9.35
CA HIS A 23 16.26 -14.73 -9.37
C HIS A 23 16.73 -14.05 -8.09
N THR A 24 17.28 -14.85 -7.17
CA THR A 24 17.82 -14.36 -5.90
C THR A 24 19.24 -13.85 -6.10
N CYS A 25 19.58 -12.72 -5.46
CA CYS A 25 20.93 -12.22 -5.44
C CYS A 25 21.81 -13.06 -4.50
N ASN A 26 22.90 -13.61 -5.02
CA ASN A 26 23.86 -14.39 -4.23
C ASN A 26 24.73 -13.56 -3.24
N ASN A 27 24.46 -12.25 -3.09
CA ASN A 27 25.17 -11.38 -2.16
C ASN A 27 24.22 -10.76 -1.12
N CYS A 28 23.18 -10.05 -1.55
CA CYS A 28 22.24 -9.40 -0.63
C CYS A 28 21.00 -10.24 -0.30
N GLY A 29 20.73 -11.35 -1.01
CA GLY A 29 19.53 -12.17 -0.80
C GLY A 29 18.23 -11.56 -1.32
N GLY A 30 18.26 -10.38 -1.95
CA GLY A 30 17.08 -9.79 -2.60
C GLY A 30 16.62 -10.62 -3.81
N ASN A 31 15.34 -10.55 -4.13
CA ASN A 31 14.67 -11.38 -5.10
C ASN A 31 14.12 -10.54 -6.25
N TRP A 32 14.47 -10.92 -7.48
CA TRP A 32 13.83 -10.42 -8.70
C TRP A 32 12.81 -11.44 -9.18
N ILE A 33 11.55 -11.04 -9.32
CA ILE A 33 10.46 -11.90 -9.78
C ILE A 33 9.74 -11.24 -10.95
N LEU A 34 9.17 -12.05 -11.83
CA LEU A 34 8.20 -11.56 -12.81
C LEU A 34 6.80 -11.74 -12.25
N ILE A 35 5.95 -10.72 -12.38
CA ILE A 35 4.59 -10.79 -11.87
C ILE A 35 3.78 -11.90 -12.56
N GLU A 36 4.11 -12.24 -13.81
CA GLU A 36 3.49 -13.35 -14.53
C GLU A 36 3.79 -14.71 -13.90
N ASP A 37 4.98 -14.92 -13.35
CA ASP A 37 5.36 -16.18 -12.68
C ASP A 37 4.54 -16.35 -11.40
N TYR A 38 4.37 -15.26 -10.63
CA TYR A 38 3.52 -15.22 -9.45
C TYR A 38 2.04 -15.49 -9.80
N ILE A 39 1.48 -14.78 -10.79
CA ILE A 39 0.08 -14.96 -11.21
C ILE A 39 -0.15 -16.38 -11.69
N SER A 40 0.73 -16.89 -12.56
CA SER A 40 0.63 -18.25 -13.10
C SER A 40 0.72 -19.31 -12.00
N TRP A 41 1.54 -19.09 -10.97
CA TRP A 41 1.60 -19.98 -9.82
C TRP A 41 0.31 -19.91 -9.00
N LYS A 42 -0.20 -18.70 -8.70
CA LYS A 42 -1.43 -18.50 -7.91
C LYS A 42 -2.65 -19.12 -8.59
N GLU A 43 -2.79 -18.97 -9.90
CA GLU A 43 -3.88 -19.58 -10.67
C GLU A 43 -3.87 -21.11 -10.63
N ARG A 44 -2.70 -21.73 -10.46
CA ARG A 44 -2.56 -23.19 -10.33
C ARG A 44 -2.76 -23.70 -8.90
N HIS A 45 -2.74 -22.82 -7.91
CA HIS A 45 -2.89 -23.16 -6.49
C HIS A 45 -3.93 -22.26 -5.81
N PRO A 46 -5.20 -22.26 -6.28
CA PRO A 46 -6.24 -21.37 -5.75
C PRO A 46 -6.58 -21.63 -4.27
N GLU A 47 -6.32 -22.85 -3.78
CA GLU A 47 -6.49 -23.25 -2.38
C GLU A 47 -5.30 -22.89 -1.48
N HIS A 48 -4.19 -22.42 -2.04
CA HIS A 48 -3.02 -22.07 -1.23
C HIS A 48 -3.30 -20.83 -0.41
N VAL A 49 -3.05 -20.94 0.89
CA VAL A 49 -3.12 -19.84 1.84
C VAL A 49 -1.71 -19.55 2.31
N PHE A 50 -1.29 -18.29 2.18
CA PHE A 50 -0.05 -17.81 2.77
C PHE A 50 -0.26 -17.72 4.28
N ASP A 51 0.37 -18.64 5.01
CA ASP A 51 0.30 -18.73 6.45
C ASP A 51 1.41 -17.87 7.08
N ASP A 52 1.06 -17.02 8.04
CA ASP A 52 2.01 -16.21 8.81
C ASP A 52 2.61 -16.98 9.99
N THR A 53 2.10 -18.20 10.26
CA THR A 53 2.56 -19.05 11.35
C THR A 53 4.04 -19.37 11.21
N GLY A 54 4.88 -18.71 12.01
CA GLY A 54 6.34 -18.91 12.02
C GLY A 54 7.13 -17.87 11.22
N VAL A 55 6.49 -16.84 10.66
CA VAL A 55 7.20 -15.66 10.17
C VAL A 55 7.69 -14.86 11.39
N GLU A 56 8.96 -15.06 11.76
CA GLU A 56 9.63 -14.18 12.74
C GLU A 56 9.56 -12.72 12.24
N SER A 57 9.53 -11.74 13.14
CA SER A 57 9.54 -10.33 12.77
C SER A 57 10.80 -10.01 11.96
N VAL A 58 10.70 -10.07 10.63
CA VAL A 58 11.83 -9.80 9.75
C VAL A 58 11.99 -8.29 9.66
N GLU A 59 13.11 -7.78 10.14
CA GLU A 59 13.58 -6.45 9.74
C GLU A 59 13.94 -6.52 8.25
N ALA A 60 12.94 -6.30 7.40
CA ALA A 60 13.21 -6.05 6.00
C ALA A 60 13.93 -4.72 5.89
N GLU A 61 14.96 -4.65 5.07
CA GLU A 61 15.62 -3.38 4.77
C GLU A 61 14.93 -2.72 3.58
N ASP A 62 14.39 -1.49 3.75
CA ASP A 62 13.93 -0.69 2.60
C ASP A 62 15.14 -0.03 1.92
N THR A 63 15.16 -0.07 0.60
CA THR A 63 16.14 0.67 -0.17
C THR A 63 15.65 2.11 -0.34
N VAL A 64 16.29 3.06 0.35
CA VAL A 64 15.93 4.51 0.29
C VAL A 64 16.08 5.09 -1.13
N GLY A 65 17.02 4.55 -1.92
CA GLY A 65 17.28 4.96 -3.30
C GLY A 65 16.32 4.37 -4.33
N ALA A 66 16.21 5.04 -5.48
CA ALA A 66 15.52 4.48 -6.64
C ALA A 66 16.34 3.33 -7.23
N LEU A 67 15.70 2.16 -7.39
CA LEU A 67 16.33 1.00 -8.02
C LEU A 67 16.26 1.05 -9.54
N ILE A 68 17.23 0.41 -10.18
CA ILE A 68 17.28 0.24 -11.63
C ILE A 68 16.84 -1.17 -11.99
N CYS A 69 16.02 -1.30 -13.02
CA CYS A 69 15.60 -2.59 -13.54
C CYS A 69 16.80 -3.37 -14.10
N PRO A 70 17.10 -4.58 -13.60
CA PRO A 70 18.24 -5.38 -14.04
C PRO A 70 18.14 -5.86 -15.50
N VAL A 71 16.93 -5.80 -16.08
CA VAL A 71 16.67 -6.21 -17.48
C VAL A 71 16.74 -5.02 -18.44
N THR A 72 16.12 -3.89 -18.09
CA THR A 72 15.96 -2.75 -19.01
C THR A 72 16.90 -1.58 -18.75
N GLY A 73 17.56 -1.53 -17.58
CA GLY A 73 18.34 -0.37 -17.15
C GLY A 73 17.51 0.88 -16.81
N GLY A 74 16.18 0.81 -16.87
CA GLY A 74 15.30 1.92 -16.51
C GLY A 74 15.06 2.03 -15.00
N ILE A 75 14.73 3.24 -14.53
CA ILE A 75 14.34 3.48 -13.13
C ILE A 75 13.04 2.74 -12.82
N MET A 76 12.99 2.08 -11.67
CA MET A 76 11.82 1.40 -11.14
C MET A 76 10.96 2.34 -10.31
N SER A 77 9.66 2.07 -10.30
CA SER A 77 8.69 2.84 -9.53
C SER A 77 8.48 2.19 -8.17
N LYS A 78 8.46 3.00 -7.10
CA LYS A 78 8.16 2.52 -5.74
C LYS A 78 6.66 2.52 -5.47
N PHE A 79 6.11 1.33 -5.22
CA PHE A 79 4.71 1.09 -4.92
C PHE A 79 4.53 0.91 -3.41
N ARG A 80 3.55 1.61 -2.83
CA ARG A 80 3.22 1.44 -1.42
C ARG A 80 2.47 0.13 -1.21
N ILE A 81 2.91 -0.62 -0.21
CA ILE A 81 2.32 -1.89 0.20
C ILE A 81 1.03 -1.61 0.98
N ALA A 82 1.14 -0.80 2.04
CA ALA A 82 0.02 -0.36 2.86
C ALA A 82 0.14 1.14 3.19
N LYS A 83 -0.88 1.68 3.86
CA LYS A 83 -0.96 3.08 4.26
C LYS A 83 0.10 3.45 5.31
N ASP A 84 0.24 2.64 6.35
CA ASP A 84 1.10 2.88 7.52
C ASP A 84 2.40 2.07 7.51
N ASN A 85 2.69 1.41 6.38
CA ASN A 85 3.93 0.67 6.19
C ASN A 85 4.95 1.55 5.44
N ALA A 86 6.15 1.69 6.00
CA ALA A 86 7.24 2.45 5.40
C ALA A 86 7.76 1.81 4.11
N HIS A 87 7.72 0.47 4.05
CA HIS A 87 8.26 -0.33 2.96
C HIS A 87 7.50 -0.14 1.66
N ARG A 88 8.26 -0.20 0.58
CA ARG A 88 7.76 -0.07 -0.78
C ARG A 88 8.39 -1.12 -1.66
N ILE A 89 7.59 -1.61 -2.58
CA ILE A 89 8.04 -2.55 -3.58
C ILE A 89 8.52 -1.77 -4.80
N ASP A 90 9.69 -2.11 -5.31
CA ASP A 90 10.18 -1.56 -6.57
C ASP A 90 9.61 -2.37 -7.74
N TYR A 91 8.96 -1.68 -8.69
CA TYR A 91 8.31 -2.28 -9.85
C TYR A 91 8.79 -1.71 -11.19
N SER A 92 9.06 -2.59 -12.14
CA SER A 92 9.39 -2.27 -13.52
C SER A 92 8.24 -2.64 -14.46
N ALA A 93 7.37 -1.68 -14.73
CA ALA A 93 6.21 -1.87 -15.62
C ALA A 93 6.58 -2.31 -17.05
N ARG A 94 7.79 -2.00 -17.52
CA ARG A 94 8.26 -2.37 -18.87
C ARG A 94 8.39 -3.88 -19.07
N VAL A 95 8.68 -4.62 -18.00
CA VAL A 95 8.92 -6.07 -18.05
C VAL A 95 8.08 -6.84 -17.04
N GLY A 96 7.16 -6.18 -16.34
CA GLY A 96 6.39 -6.79 -15.25
C GLY A 96 7.26 -7.28 -14.10
N GLY A 97 8.46 -6.72 -13.93
CA GLY A 97 9.43 -7.20 -12.96
C GLY A 97 9.30 -6.51 -11.61
N VAL A 98 9.38 -7.27 -10.54
CA VAL A 98 9.26 -6.82 -9.15
C VAL A 98 10.56 -7.14 -8.43
N TRP A 99 11.09 -6.16 -7.70
CA TRP A 99 12.20 -6.35 -6.79
C TRP A 99 11.69 -6.40 -5.36
N LEU A 100 12.09 -7.44 -4.63
CA LEU A 100 11.85 -7.61 -3.21
C LEU A 100 13.20 -7.67 -2.51
N ASN A 101 13.46 -6.80 -1.54
CA ASN A 101 14.63 -6.93 -0.67
C ASN A 101 14.53 -8.21 0.17
N LYS A 102 15.65 -8.62 0.76
CA LYS A 102 15.66 -9.75 1.68
C LYS A 102 14.67 -9.47 2.83
N GLY A 103 13.77 -10.40 3.11
CA GLY A 103 12.75 -10.25 4.14
C GLY A 103 11.44 -9.58 3.70
N GLU A 104 11.40 -8.92 2.54
CA GLU A 104 10.17 -8.25 2.09
C GLU A 104 9.08 -9.25 1.69
N TRP A 105 9.44 -10.46 1.23
CA TRP A 105 8.45 -11.49 0.92
C TRP A 105 7.78 -12.01 2.18
N GLU A 106 8.58 -12.30 3.20
CA GLU A 106 8.15 -12.74 4.52
C GLU A 106 7.26 -11.68 5.18
N MET A 107 7.63 -10.39 5.07
CA MET A 107 6.77 -9.29 5.51
C MET A 107 5.43 -9.28 4.77
N LEU A 108 5.43 -9.48 3.44
CA LEU A 108 4.17 -9.54 2.70
C LEU A 108 3.29 -10.71 3.17
N ILE A 109 3.87 -11.83 3.59
CA ILE A 109 3.11 -12.93 4.19
C ILE A 109 2.53 -12.48 5.54
N ALA A 110 3.35 -11.94 6.44
CA ALA A 110 2.93 -11.49 7.77
C ALA A 110 1.84 -10.41 7.73
N GLU A 111 1.84 -9.55 6.71
CA GLU A 111 0.83 -8.51 6.50
C GLU A 111 -0.43 -9.03 5.78
N GLY A 112 -0.49 -10.32 5.42
CA GLY A 112 -1.59 -10.90 4.65
C GLY A 112 -1.68 -10.41 3.20
N LEU A 113 -0.57 -9.90 2.65
CA LEU A 113 -0.50 -9.25 1.34
C LEU A 113 0.18 -10.10 0.26
N ALA A 114 0.87 -11.19 0.61
CA ALA A 114 1.49 -12.12 -0.33
C ALA A 114 0.49 -12.68 -1.34
N GLY A 115 -0.76 -12.92 -0.92
CA GLY A 115 -1.86 -13.34 -1.79
C GLY A 115 -2.38 -12.27 -2.75
N ASN A 116 -1.96 -11.02 -2.61
CA ASN A 116 -2.46 -9.88 -3.37
C ASN A 116 -1.34 -9.07 -4.06
N LEU A 117 -0.17 -9.67 -4.28
CA LEU A 117 0.98 -8.98 -4.86
C LEU A 117 0.64 -8.28 -6.19
N ASN A 118 -0.10 -8.95 -7.08
CA ASN A 118 -0.53 -8.36 -8.35
C ASN A 118 -1.46 -7.15 -8.17
N SER A 119 -2.28 -7.14 -7.11
CA SER A 119 -3.15 -6.02 -6.79
C SER A 119 -2.37 -4.80 -6.30
N ILE A 120 -1.30 -4.98 -5.53
CA ILE A 120 -0.44 -3.88 -5.04
C ILE A 120 0.09 -3.02 -6.19
N LEU A 121 0.42 -3.67 -7.31
CA LEU A 121 1.02 -3.08 -8.51
C LEU A 121 0.02 -2.33 -9.40
N THR A 122 -1.24 -2.19 -8.98
CA THR A 122 -2.29 -1.52 -9.75
C THR A 122 -2.45 -0.05 -9.37
N ASP A 123 -2.90 0.76 -10.33
CA ASP A 123 -3.22 2.16 -10.09
C ASP A 123 -4.36 2.35 -9.09
N SER A 124 -5.35 1.45 -9.08
CA SER A 124 -6.48 1.50 -8.14
C SER A 124 -6.00 1.32 -6.70
N TRP A 125 -5.11 0.35 -6.45
CA TRP A 125 -4.49 0.16 -5.15
C TRP A 125 -3.70 1.39 -4.70
N GLN A 126 -2.82 1.91 -5.57
CA GLN A 126 -2.03 3.09 -5.23
C GLN A 126 -2.91 4.35 -5.03
N LYS A 127 -4.02 4.48 -5.75
CA LYS A 127 -5.00 5.57 -5.53
C LYS A 127 -5.70 5.43 -4.19
N ARG A 128 -6.14 4.21 -3.82
CA ARG A 128 -6.76 3.92 -2.53
C ARG A 128 -5.85 4.30 -1.36
N ILE A 129 -4.58 3.87 -1.37
CA ILE A 129 -3.61 4.23 -0.33
C ILE A 129 -3.43 5.75 -0.22
N ARG A 130 -3.38 6.47 -1.34
CA ARG A 130 -3.27 7.94 -1.32
C ARG A 130 -4.51 8.57 -0.67
N GLN A 131 -5.70 8.09 -1.00
CA GLN A 131 -6.96 8.58 -0.43
C GLN A 131 -7.04 8.33 1.08
N GLU A 132 -6.68 7.12 1.52
CA GLU A 132 -6.63 6.77 2.95
C GLU A 132 -5.68 7.70 3.72
N LYS A 133 -4.48 7.96 3.17
CA LYS A 133 -3.52 8.88 3.79
C LYS A 133 -4.00 10.33 3.81
N THR A 134 -4.66 10.77 2.74
CA THR A 134 -5.27 12.10 2.68
C THR A 134 -6.37 12.25 3.71
N SER A 135 -7.21 11.22 3.91
CA SER A 135 -8.26 11.22 4.94
C SER A 135 -7.68 11.44 6.34
N ASP A 136 -6.63 10.71 6.70
CA ASP A 136 -5.96 10.87 8.00
C ASP A 136 -5.33 12.25 8.18
N THR A 137 -4.71 12.76 7.12
CA THR A 137 -4.11 14.09 7.16
C THR A 137 -5.18 15.14 7.45
N PHE A 138 -6.36 15.00 6.84
CA PHE A 138 -7.49 15.89 7.11
C PHE A 138 -8.07 15.68 8.51
N GLU A 139 -8.23 14.45 8.97
CA GLU A 139 -8.67 14.16 10.33
C GLU A 139 -7.73 14.83 11.35
N GLN A 140 -6.42 14.60 11.25
CA GLN A 140 -5.43 15.22 12.13
C GLN A 140 -5.45 16.75 12.04
N LEU A 141 -5.60 17.31 10.83
CA LEU A 141 -5.74 18.75 10.64
C LEU A 141 -6.96 19.30 11.37
N TYR A 142 -8.11 18.65 11.24
CA TYR A 142 -9.35 19.11 11.87
C TYR A 142 -9.35 18.90 13.38
N ARG A 143 -8.80 17.79 13.88
CA ARG A 143 -8.57 17.58 15.32
C ARG A 143 -7.65 18.63 15.91
N SER A 144 -6.56 18.96 15.22
CA SER A 144 -5.64 20.03 15.64
C SER A 144 -6.31 21.41 15.64
N LYS A 145 -7.17 21.68 14.64
CA LYS A 145 -7.86 22.96 14.48
C LYS A 145 -9.01 23.17 15.48
N PHE A 146 -9.80 22.14 15.74
CA PHE A 146 -11.03 22.24 16.53
C PHE A 146 -10.87 21.66 17.95
N GLY A 147 -9.88 20.81 18.19
CA GLY A 147 -9.84 19.93 19.36
C GLY A 147 -10.70 18.68 19.15
N ASP A 148 -10.39 17.61 19.89
CA ASP A 148 -11.02 16.30 19.69
C ASP A 148 -12.52 16.30 19.95
N ALA A 149 -12.97 17.01 20.98
CA ALA A 149 -14.39 17.07 21.34
C ALA A 149 -15.25 17.75 20.25
N ASP A 150 -14.79 18.91 19.76
CA ASP A 150 -15.52 19.65 18.73
C ASP A 150 -15.42 18.97 17.36
N TYR A 151 -14.28 18.34 17.06
CA TYR A 151 -14.15 17.50 15.86
C TYR A 151 -15.15 16.34 15.88
N GLN A 152 -15.23 15.59 16.98
CA GLN A 152 -16.17 14.48 17.09
C GLN A 152 -17.61 14.97 16.92
N LYS A 153 -17.98 16.07 17.58
CA LYS A 153 -19.30 16.65 17.44
C LYS A 153 -19.61 17.10 16.00
N ALA A 154 -18.62 17.63 15.28
CA ALA A 154 -18.77 17.97 13.87
C ALA A 154 -19.00 16.72 13.00
N CYS A 155 -18.31 15.61 13.28
CA CYS A 155 -18.56 14.32 12.61
C CYS A 155 -19.98 13.82 12.87
N ASP A 156 -20.43 13.82 14.12
CA ASP A 156 -21.78 13.34 14.50
C ASP A 156 -22.87 14.17 13.80
N VAL A 157 -22.74 15.51 13.81
CA VAL A 157 -23.67 16.41 13.12
C VAL A 157 -23.67 16.17 11.61
N ARG A 158 -22.48 15.99 11.01
CA ARG A 158 -22.35 15.72 9.58
C ARG A 158 -23.04 14.42 9.20
N GLU A 159 -22.81 13.35 9.94
CA GLU A 159 -23.41 12.03 9.68
C GLU A 159 -24.93 12.09 9.79
N TRP A 160 -25.45 12.65 10.89
CA TRP A 160 -26.88 12.85 11.10
C TRP A 160 -27.51 13.66 9.95
N LEU A 161 -26.89 14.79 9.59
CA LEU A 161 -27.41 15.66 8.53
C LEU A 161 -27.38 14.98 7.15
N HIS A 162 -26.34 14.20 6.84
CA HIS A 162 -26.22 13.52 5.55
C HIS A 162 -27.32 12.48 5.31
N ASN A 163 -27.73 11.81 6.38
CA ASN A 163 -28.73 10.75 6.38
C ASN A 163 -30.16 11.28 6.51
N HIS A 164 -30.35 12.58 6.78
CA HIS A 164 -31.67 13.17 6.94
C HIS A 164 -32.32 13.55 5.60
N SER A 165 -33.61 13.26 5.45
CA SER A 165 -34.37 13.59 4.24
C SER A 165 -34.45 15.10 3.97
N GLN A 166 -34.59 15.90 5.02
CA GLN A 166 -34.66 17.36 4.99
C GLN A 166 -33.30 18.06 5.20
N LYS A 167 -32.19 17.44 4.80
CA LYS A 167 -30.83 17.96 5.02
C LYS A 167 -30.59 19.40 4.59
N ALA A 168 -31.28 19.87 3.54
CA ALA A 168 -31.13 21.23 3.03
C ALA A 168 -31.69 22.26 4.03
N ASP A 169 -32.90 22.03 4.54
CA ASP A 169 -33.56 22.91 5.51
C ASP A 169 -32.84 22.90 6.85
N LEU A 170 -32.44 21.72 7.33
CA LEU A 170 -31.66 21.58 8.54
C LEU A 170 -30.31 22.31 8.46
N ARG A 171 -29.63 22.28 7.31
CA ARG A 171 -28.39 23.04 7.11
C ARG A 171 -28.65 24.55 7.17
N ALA A 172 -29.71 25.03 6.54
CA ALA A 172 -30.07 26.45 6.58
C ALA A 172 -30.39 26.89 8.02
N PHE A 173 -31.16 26.08 8.76
CA PHE A 173 -31.49 26.32 10.16
C PHE A 173 -30.24 26.40 11.04
N LEU A 174 -29.30 25.46 10.91
CA LEU A 174 -28.06 25.44 11.72
C LEU A 174 -27.14 26.63 11.47
N MET A 175 -27.14 27.19 10.26
CA MET A 175 -26.24 28.28 9.85
C MET A 175 -26.88 29.67 9.97
N ALA A 176 -28.16 29.76 10.29
CA ALA A 176 -28.84 31.04 10.48
C ALA A 176 -28.35 31.74 11.75
N GLU A 177 -28.07 33.04 11.70
CA GLU A 177 -27.74 33.85 12.89
C GLU A 177 -28.87 33.82 13.92
N ASN A 178 -30.12 33.87 13.45
CA ASN A 178 -31.31 33.59 14.24
C ASN A 178 -32.32 32.81 13.38
N PRO A 179 -32.49 31.49 13.58
CA PRO A 179 -33.44 30.71 12.79
C PRO A 179 -34.90 31.02 13.10
N TYR A 180 -35.17 31.84 14.12
CA TYR A 180 -36.51 32.23 14.56
C TYR A 180 -36.80 33.72 14.38
N SER A 181 -35.86 34.51 13.84
CA SER A 181 -36.16 35.90 13.53
C SER A 181 -37.18 35.92 12.40
N ALA A 182 -38.42 36.28 12.75
CA ALA A 182 -39.30 36.90 11.76
C ALA A 182 -38.56 38.13 11.24
N VAL A 183 -38.45 38.25 9.93
CA VAL A 183 -37.92 39.45 9.28
C VAL A 183 -38.65 40.66 9.86
N GLU A 184 -37.92 41.56 10.53
CA GLU A 184 -38.33 42.96 10.71
C GLU A 184 -37.77 43.80 9.56
#